data_AF-A0A6N7I029-F1
#
_entry.id   AF-A0A6N7I029-F1
#
_cell.length_a   1.000
_cell.length_b   1.000
_cell.length_c   1.000
_cell.angle_alpha   90.00
_cell.angle_beta   90.00
_cell.angle_gamma   90.00
#
_symmetry.space_group_name_H-M   'P 1'
#
loop_
_entity.id
_entity.type
_entity.pdbx_description
1 polymer ?
#
loop_
_entity_poly.entity_id
_entity_poly.type
_entity_poly.pdbx_seq_one_letter_code
_entity_poly.pdbx_strand_id
1 'polypeptide(L)'
;MQQPKNLSEEVACDVDVEWNEAPARWLRHYVYAVADALDVGAEACCFELGMPPSAYIAVDIRHHRYPNEDVALLWDERTGWAVGIESRSGHDLRALTYLGGDPHATPETVANFVRRWLAGCETS
;
A
#
# COMPACT_ATOMS: atom_id res chain seq x y z
N MET A 1 -12.90 44.49 -16.12
CA MET A 1 -14.10 43.77 -16.60
C MET A 1 -13.65 43.06 -17.86
N GLN A 2 -13.52 41.74 -17.95
CA GLN A 2 -14.42 40.63 -17.62
C GLN A 2 -13.60 39.36 -17.29
N GLN A 3 -14.07 38.53 -16.35
CA GLN A 3 -13.82 37.08 -16.23
C GLN A 3 -15.01 36.33 -16.90
N PRO A 4 -15.08 34.96 -17.03
CA PRO A 4 -14.08 33.87 -16.91
C PRO A 4 -14.21 32.78 -18.03
N LYS A 5 -13.38 31.71 -18.01
CA LYS A 5 -13.82 30.28 -18.14
C LYS A 5 -12.83 29.33 -17.42
N ASN A 6 -13.34 28.60 -16.43
CA ASN A 6 -12.70 27.44 -15.78
C ASN A 6 -12.99 26.15 -16.58
N LEU A 7 -12.10 25.15 -16.47
CA LEU A 7 -12.34 23.75 -16.04
C LEU A 7 -11.31 22.77 -16.67
N SER A 8 -10.52 22.15 -15.78
CA SER A 8 -10.08 20.73 -15.72
C SER A 8 -9.39 20.05 -16.92
N GLU A 9 -8.14 19.60 -16.74
CA GLU A 9 -7.68 18.24 -17.14
C GLU A 9 -6.30 17.90 -16.51
N GLU A 10 -6.12 16.62 -16.22
CA GLU A 10 -5.10 15.97 -15.38
C GLU A 10 -3.78 15.63 -16.10
N VAL A 11 -2.78 15.22 -15.28
CA VAL A 11 -1.63 14.34 -15.59
C VAL A 11 -0.48 15.00 -16.38
N ALA A 12 0.80 14.86 -16.02
CA ALA A 12 1.50 13.76 -15.37
C ALA A 12 2.62 14.24 -14.43
N CYS A 13 2.98 13.38 -13.47
CA CYS A 13 4.26 13.44 -12.79
C CYS A 13 5.38 13.23 -13.82
N ASP A 14 5.94 14.32 -14.32
CA ASP A 14 7.20 14.33 -15.04
C ASP A 14 8.31 14.12 -14.01
N VAL A 15 8.75 12.87 -13.87
CA VAL A 15 9.91 12.50 -13.04
C VAL A 15 10.84 11.67 -13.91
N ASP A 16 12.03 12.18 -14.18
CA ASP A 16 13.07 11.63 -15.06
C ASP A 16 13.18 10.10 -15.01
N VAL A 17 12.69 9.44 -16.07
CA VAL A 17 12.45 7.99 -16.15
C VAL A 17 13.72 7.14 -16.31
N GLU A 18 14.86 7.71 -16.73
CA GLU A 18 15.99 6.87 -17.19
C GLU A 18 17.00 6.42 -16.12
N TRP A 19 16.96 6.94 -14.88
CA TRP A 19 17.77 6.42 -13.75
C TRP A 19 16.95 5.59 -12.74
N ASN A 20 15.62 5.49 -12.96
CA ASN A 20 14.66 4.99 -11.99
C ASN A 20 14.16 3.55 -12.25
N GLU A 21 14.59 2.90 -13.34
CA GLU A 21 14.02 1.61 -13.73
C GLU A 21 14.36 0.46 -12.77
N ALA A 22 15.58 0.42 -12.22
CA ALA A 22 15.98 -0.68 -11.34
C ALA A 22 15.28 -0.65 -9.97
N PRO A 23 15.21 0.49 -9.26
CA PRO A 23 14.37 0.62 -8.06
C PRO A 23 12.89 0.39 -8.33
N ALA A 24 12.35 0.94 -9.42
CA ALA A 24 10.98 0.70 -9.87
C ALA A 24 10.68 -0.78 -10.04
N ARG A 25 11.56 -1.47 -10.77
CA ARG A 25 11.41 -2.88 -11.09
C ARG A 25 11.52 -3.73 -9.84
N TRP A 26 12.48 -3.45 -8.96
CA TRP A 26 12.64 -4.16 -7.70
C TRP A 26 11.39 -4.02 -6.82
N LEU A 27 10.92 -2.78 -6.58
CA LEU A 27 9.77 -2.53 -5.73
C LEU A 27 8.53 -3.21 -6.29
N ARG A 28 8.28 -3.09 -7.60
CA ARG A 28 7.18 -3.78 -8.28
C ARG A 28 7.23 -5.30 -8.07
N HIS A 29 8.38 -5.93 -8.29
CA HIS A 29 8.51 -7.39 -8.10
C HIS A 29 8.30 -7.80 -6.64
N TYR A 30 8.81 -7.01 -5.71
CA TYR A 30 8.66 -7.27 -4.28
C TYR A 30 7.19 -7.16 -3.84
N VAL A 31 6.51 -6.06 -4.20
CA VAL A 31 5.10 -5.83 -3.90
C VAL A 31 4.21 -6.92 -4.51
N TYR A 32 4.49 -7.33 -5.76
CA TYR A 32 3.74 -8.42 -6.39
C TYR A 32 3.98 -9.77 -5.74
N ALA A 33 5.19 -10.06 -5.26
CA ALA A 33 5.45 -11.28 -4.50
C ALA A 33 4.66 -11.30 -3.17
N VAL A 34 4.53 -10.16 -2.50
CA VAL A 34 3.69 -10.02 -1.29
C VAL A 34 2.21 -10.21 -1.62
N ALA A 35 1.74 -9.63 -2.72
CA ALA A 35 0.35 -9.78 -3.17
C ALA A 35 0.01 -11.23 -3.54
N ASP A 36 0.92 -11.93 -4.21
CA ASP A 36 0.80 -13.36 -4.52
C ASP A 36 0.76 -14.19 -3.24
N ALA A 37 1.64 -13.89 -2.27
CA ALA A 37 1.62 -14.55 -0.96
C ALA A 37 0.32 -14.30 -0.17
N LEU A 38 -0.45 -13.25 -0.51
CA LEU A 38 -1.74 -12.89 0.06
C LEU A 38 -2.95 -13.39 -0.74
N ASP A 39 -2.74 -13.90 -1.96
CA ASP A 39 -3.80 -14.36 -2.89
C ASP A 39 -4.76 -13.23 -3.34
N VAL A 40 -4.25 -12.00 -3.53
CA VAL A 40 -5.06 -10.81 -3.91
C VAL A 40 -4.77 -10.27 -5.32
N GLY A 41 -3.78 -10.84 -6.02
CA GLY A 41 -3.42 -10.43 -7.38
C GLY A 41 -2.65 -9.10 -7.46
N ALA A 42 -2.00 -8.86 -8.60
CA ALA A 42 -1.18 -7.67 -8.83
C ALA A 42 -2.01 -6.40 -9.10
N GLU A 43 -3.27 -6.57 -9.52
CA GLU A 43 -4.25 -5.51 -9.72
C GLU A 43 -4.65 -4.81 -8.42
N ALA A 44 -4.46 -5.47 -7.27
CA ALA A 44 -4.70 -4.91 -5.96
C ALA A 44 -3.56 -4.01 -5.47
N CYS A 45 -2.47 -3.87 -6.24
CA CYS A 45 -1.28 -3.16 -5.82
C CYS A 45 -1.14 -1.79 -6.48
N CYS A 46 -0.62 -0.83 -5.72
CA CYS A 46 -0.07 0.42 -6.24
C CYS A 46 1.26 0.71 -5.53
N PHE A 47 2.16 1.42 -6.22
CA PHE A 47 3.44 1.84 -5.66
C PHE A 47 3.89 3.17 -6.25
N GLU A 48 4.62 3.93 -5.43
CA GLU A 48 5.16 5.24 -5.78
C GLU A 48 6.66 5.27 -5.46
N LEU A 49 7.44 5.83 -6.37
CA LEU A 49 8.90 5.96 -6.23
C LEU A 49 9.30 7.32 -5.66
N GLY A 50 8.46 7.84 -4.76
CA GLY A 50 8.76 9.07 -4.02
C GLY A 50 9.97 8.91 -3.10
N MET A 51 10.16 9.88 -2.20
CA MET A 51 11.21 9.83 -1.20
C MET A 51 10.58 9.96 0.20
N PRO A 52 10.29 8.83 0.90
CA PRO A 52 10.65 7.45 0.55
C PRO A 52 9.71 6.81 -0.49
N PRO A 53 10.15 5.74 -1.18
CA PRO A 53 9.24 4.89 -1.94
C PRO A 53 8.18 4.27 -1.03
N SER A 54 6.98 4.09 -1.57
CA SER A 54 5.84 3.56 -0.85
C SER A 54 5.03 2.59 -1.73
N ALA A 55 4.25 1.74 -1.08
CA ALA A 55 3.31 0.86 -1.75
C ALA A 55 2.06 0.63 -0.91
N TYR A 56 0.95 0.34 -1.58
CA TYR A 56 -0.25 -0.19 -0.93
C TYR A 56 -0.74 -1.43 -1.67
N ILE A 57 -1.35 -2.36 -0.92
CA ILE A 57 -2.03 -3.54 -1.45
C ILE A 57 -3.43 -3.58 -0.82
N ALA A 58 -4.47 -3.55 -1.64
CA ALA A 58 -5.84 -3.74 -1.17
C ALA A 58 -6.04 -5.20 -0.73
N VAL A 59 -6.60 -5.41 0.46
CA VAL A 59 -6.92 -6.73 1.00
C VAL A 59 -8.44 -6.84 1.03
N ASP A 60 -9.02 -7.54 0.05
CA ASP A 60 -10.48 -7.72 -0.06
C ASP A 60 -11.02 -8.75 0.96
N ILE A 61 -10.74 -8.49 2.24
CA ILE A 61 -11.17 -9.32 3.36
C ILE A 61 -11.71 -8.40 4.45
N ARG A 62 -12.98 -8.63 4.82
CA ARG A 62 -13.64 -7.87 5.88
C ARG A 62 -13.11 -8.27 7.24
N HIS A 63 -12.57 -7.30 7.98
CA HIS A 63 -12.18 -7.49 9.37
C HIS A 63 -13.38 -7.27 10.31
N HIS A 64 -13.61 -8.18 11.24
CA HIS A 64 -14.77 -8.14 12.16
C HIS A 64 -14.88 -6.85 12.99
N ARG A 65 -13.77 -6.18 13.30
CA ARG A 65 -13.71 -4.93 14.08
C ARG A 65 -13.90 -3.69 13.22
N TYR A 66 -13.67 -3.81 11.91
CA TYR A 66 -13.76 -2.72 10.93
C TYR A 66 -14.64 -3.16 9.74
N PRO A 67 -15.91 -3.51 9.96
CA PRO A 67 -16.76 -4.12 8.93
C PRO A 67 -17.12 -3.18 7.77
N ASN A 68 -16.91 -1.87 7.95
CA ASN A 68 -17.28 -0.82 7.00
C ASN A 68 -16.08 -0.16 6.32
N GLU A 69 -14.86 -0.52 6.73
CA GLU A 69 -13.62 0.07 6.22
C GLU A 69 -12.91 -0.95 5.35
N ASP A 70 -12.26 -0.45 4.30
CA ASP A 70 -11.50 -1.30 3.40
C ASP A 70 -10.09 -1.50 4.00
N VAL A 71 -9.67 -2.76 4.14
CA VAL A 71 -8.36 -3.10 4.72
C VAL A 71 -7.32 -3.01 3.63
N ALA A 72 -6.21 -2.35 3.94
CA ALA A 72 -5.07 -2.24 3.05
C ALA A 72 -3.80 -2.63 3.80
N LEU A 73 -2.83 -3.14 3.05
CA LEU A 73 -1.48 -3.31 3.53
C LEU A 73 -0.64 -2.15 2.97
N LEU A 74 0.07 -1.45 3.86
CA LEU A 74 0.87 -0.27 3.56
C LEU A 74 2.36 -0.61 3.71
N TRP A 75 3.17 -0.04 2.85
CA TRP A 75 4.62 -0.15 2.94
C TRP A 75 5.28 1.18 2.65
N ASP A 76 6.31 1.51 3.42
CA ASP A 76 7.32 2.47 3.03
C ASP A 76 8.71 1.97 3.45
N GLU A 77 9.75 2.46 2.77
CA GLU A 77 11.13 2.02 2.99
C GLU A 77 11.61 2.22 4.46
N ARG A 78 11.02 3.16 5.20
CA ARG A 78 11.47 3.52 6.55
C ARG A 78 10.80 2.70 7.64
N THR A 79 9.52 2.40 7.49
CA THR A 79 8.71 1.74 8.53
C THR A 79 8.37 0.29 8.18
N GLY A 80 8.53 -0.11 6.92
CA GLY A 80 8.19 -1.42 6.44
C GLY A 80 6.68 -1.62 6.31
N TRP A 81 6.23 -2.85 6.54
CA TRP A 81 4.83 -3.23 6.34
C TRP A 81 3.95 -2.88 7.54
N ALA A 82 2.76 -2.37 7.25
CA ALA A 82 1.71 -2.11 8.21
C ALA A 82 0.34 -2.55 7.68
N VAL A 83 -0.51 -3.06 8.56
CA VAL A 83 -1.95 -3.15 8.24
C VAL A 83 -2.56 -1.78 8.48
N GLY A 84 -3.28 -1.27 7.50
CA GLY A 84 -4.05 -0.04 7.58
C GLY A 84 -5.51 -0.23 7.18
N ILE A 85 -6.28 0.84 7.38
CA ILE A 85 -7.64 0.95 6.85
C ILE A 85 -7.73 2.23 6.05
N GLU A 86 -8.43 2.16 4.92
CA GLU A 86 -8.84 3.32 4.16
C GLU A 86 -10.25 3.74 4.62
N SER A 87 -10.35 4.95 5.18
CA SER A 87 -11.64 5.50 5.55
C SER A 87 -12.44 5.88 4.30
N ARG A 88 -13.62 5.27 4.13
CA ARG A 88 -14.54 5.60 3.01
C ARG A 88 -15.00 7.05 2.98
N SER A 89 -14.76 7.80 4.05
CA SER A 89 -15.23 9.18 4.21
C SER A 89 -14.18 10.26 3.95
N GLY A 90 -12.92 9.93 3.62
CA GLY A 90 -11.91 11.00 3.55
C GLY A 90 -10.56 10.73 2.92
N HIS A 91 -10.35 9.65 2.15
CA HIS A 91 -9.07 9.33 1.49
C HIS A 91 -7.88 9.15 2.46
N ASP A 92 -8.12 9.06 3.76
CA ASP A 92 -7.07 8.93 4.77
C ASP A 92 -6.78 7.45 5.00
N LEU A 93 -5.61 7.01 4.55
CA LEU A 93 -5.08 5.68 4.85
C LEU A 93 -4.34 5.73 6.18
N ARG A 94 -4.85 4.98 7.15
CA ARG A 94 -4.31 4.97 8.52
C ARG A 94 -3.76 3.61 8.89
N ALA A 95 -2.47 3.55 9.22
CA ALA A 95 -1.85 2.37 9.81
C ALA A 95 -2.46 2.06 11.19
N LEU A 96 -2.80 0.78 11.40
CA LEU A 96 -3.34 0.24 12.64
C LEU A 96 -2.27 -0.51 13.44
N THR A 97 -1.42 -1.26 12.74
CA THR A 97 -0.33 -2.03 13.34
C THR A 97 0.79 -2.22 12.33
N TYR A 98 2.03 -2.25 12.82
CA TYR A 98 3.23 -2.45 12.01
C TYR A 98 3.76 -3.87 12.24
N LEU A 99 4.29 -4.49 11.18
CA LEU A 99 5.06 -5.73 11.30
C LEU A 99 6.32 -5.51 12.14
N GLY A 100 6.95 -4.34 11.96
CA GLY A 100 8.23 -4.01 12.59
C GLY A 100 9.40 -4.84 12.04
N GLY A 101 10.60 -4.57 12.54
CA GLY A 101 11.82 -5.27 12.12
C GLY A 101 12.32 -4.81 10.75
N ASP A 102 12.61 -5.77 9.86
CA ASP A 102 13.13 -5.51 8.52
C ASP A 102 12.04 -4.92 7.61
N PRO A 103 12.22 -3.71 7.05
CA PRO A 103 11.29 -3.15 6.07
C PRO A 103 11.11 -4.06 4.84
N HIS A 104 12.10 -4.89 4.53
CA HIS A 104 12.10 -5.80 3.37
C HIS A 104 11.79 -7.26 3.77
N ALA A 105 11.00 -7.45 4.84
CA ALA A 105 10.57 -8.76 5.30
C ALA A 105 10.03 -9.65 4.16
N THR A 106 10.26 -10.96 4.27
CA THR A 106 9.87 -11.88 3.18
C THR A 106 8.35 -11.85 2.93
N PRO A 107 7.89 -12.08 1.69
CA PRO A 107 6.47 -12.14 1.36
C PRO A 107 5.64 -13.01 2.28
N GLU A 108 6.16 -14.17 2.68
CA GLU A 108 5.49 -15.11 3.58
C GLU A 108 5.39 -14.57 5.00
N THR A 109 6.40 -13.84 5.46
CA THR A 109 6.40 -13.19 6.77
C THR A 109 5.29 -12.14 6.84
N VAL A 110 5.19 -11.33 5.79
CA VAL A 110 4.16 -10.29 5.65
C VAL A 110 2.76 -10.91 5.57
N ALA A 111 2.59 -11.94 4.73
CA ALA A 111 1.30 -12.62 4.58
C ALA A 111 0.86 -13.31 5.88
N ASN A 112 1.77 -13.93 6.62
CA ASN A 112 1.46 -14.53 7.93
C ASN A 112 1.07 -13.49 8.97
N PHE A 113 1.72 -12.33 8.97
CA PHE A 113 1.35 -11.21 9.82
C PHE A 113 -0.08 -10.72 9.54
N VAL A 114 -0.42 -10.48 8.27
CA VAL A 114 -1.79 -10.06 7.87
C VAL A 114 -2.82 -11.11 8.25
N ARG A 115 -2.56 -12.40 7.97
CA ARG A 115 -3.48 -13.50 8.33
C ARG A 115 -3.70 -13.61 9.83
N ARG A 116 -2.66 -13.45 10.65
CA ARG A 116 -2.78 -13.43 12.12
C ARG A 116 -3.59 -12.25 12.61
N TRP A 117 -3.36 -11.07 12.04
CA TRP A 117 -4.14 -9.87 12.35
C TRP A 117 -5.62 -10.06 11.99
N LEU A 118 -5.91 -10.59 10.79
CA LEU A 118 -7.27 -10.91 10.34
C LEU A 118 -7.98 -11.93 11.25
N ALA A 119 -7.22 -12.89 11.80
CA ALA A 119 -7.73 -13.86 12.77
C ALA A 119 -7.92 -13.29 14.18
N GLY A 120 -7.58 -12.02 14.42
CA GLY A 120 -7.65 -11.38 15.73
C GLY A 120 -6.58 -11.87 16.72
N CYS A 121 -5.53 -12.53 16.25
CA CYS A 121 -4.37 -12.83 17.07
C CYS A 121 -3.57 -11.55 17.30
N GLU A 122 -3.18 -11.27 18.54
CA GLU A 122 -2.27 -10.16 18.82
C GLU A 122 -0.99 -10.33 17.98
N THR A 123 -0.70 -9.34 17.15
CA THR A 123 0.56 -9.19 16.43
C THR A 123 1.51 -8.50 17.39
N SER A 124 2.54 -9.22 17.86
CA SER A 124 3.51 -8.74 18.85
C SER A 124 4.77 -8.24 18.19
#